data_AF-A0A7C7CSE4-F1
#
_entry.id   AF-A0A7C7CSE4-F1
#
_cell.length_a   1.000
_cell.length_b   1.000
_cell.length_c   1.000
_cell.angle_alpha   90.00
_cell.angle_beta   90.00
_cell.angle_gamma   90.00
#
_symmetry.space_group_name_H-M   'P 1'
#
loop_
_entity.id
_entity.type
_entity.pdbx_description
1 polymer ?
#
loop_
_entity_poly.entity_id
_entity_poly.type
_entity_poly.pdbx_seq_one_letter_code
_entity_poly.pdbx_strand_id
1 'polypeptide(L)' 'MVDLQVVNNKLLDRGSRIIEQLTGLNYDSSKEKLAEADGSVKTAVVMTLKKCTKNEAEEMIEDNGGLLRKIIGNK' A
#
# COMPACT_ATOMS: atom_id res chain seq x y z
N MET A 1 3.19 -5.55 10.65
CA MET A 1 1.92 -6.00 10.07
C MET A 1 1.52 -4.98 9.02
N VAL A 2 1.61 -5.32 7.73
CA VAL A 2 1.28 -4.43 6.59
C VAL A 2 0.01 -4.93 5.85
N ASP A 3 -0.55 -6.08 6.27
CA ASP A 3 -1.95 -6.45 5.97
C ASP A 3 -2.87 -5.65 6.88
N LEU A 4 -3.10 -4.40 6.50
CA LEU A 4 -4.08 -3.55 7.14
C LEU A 4 -5.13 -3.15 6.11
N GLN A 5 -6.38 -3.50 6.41
CA GLN A 5 -7.55 -3.00 5.71
C GLN A 5 -8.13 -1.81 6.49
N VAL A 6 -8.34 -0.69 5.82
CA VAL A 6 -8.93 0.50 6.41
C VAL A 6 -10.45 0.35 6.47
N VAL A 7 -10.98 0.18 7.67
CA VAL A 7 -12.43 0.10 7.93
C VAL A 7 -12.95 1.21 8.86
N ASN A 8 -12.07 2.08 9.34
CA ASN A 8 -12.43 3.23 10.18
C ASN A 8 -11.36 4.33 10.11
N ASN A 9 -11.68 5.51 10.65
CA ASN A 9 -10.79 6.68 10.62
C ASN A 9 -9.44 6.46 11.34
N LYS A 10 -9.42 5.65 12.40
CA LYS A 10 -8.17 5.33 13.13
C LYS A 10 -7.23 4.49 12.27
N LEU A 11 -7.77 3.53 11.53
CA LEU A 11 -7.01 2.70 10.61
C LEU A 11 -6.63 3.47 9.35
N LEU A 12 -7.43 4.45 8.95
CA LEU A 12 -7.11 5.35 7.84
C LEU A 12 -5.84 6.16 8.16
N ASP A 13 -5.82 6.86 9.31
CA ASP A 13 -4.64 7.62 9.75
C ASP A 13 -3.41 6.70 9.88
N ARG A 14 -3.58 5.52 10.48
CA ARG A 14 -2.50 4.54 10.59
C ARG A 14 -2.00 4.04 9.24
N GLY A 15 -2.92 3.72 8.32
CA GLY A 15 -2.60 3.21 6.98
C GLY A 15 -1.87 4.25 6.15
N SER A 16 -2.33 5.49 6.16
CA SER A 16 -1.67 6.61 5.49
C SER A 16 -0.25 6.80 6.00
N ARG A 17 -0.02 6.81 7.33
CA ARG A 17 1.35 6.93 7.89
C ARG A 17 2.28 5.80 7.47
N ILE A 18 1.78 4.56 7.40
CA ILE A 18 2.58 3.41 6.91
C ILE A 18 2.98 3.64 5.46
N ILE A 19 2.06 4.11 4.61
CA ILE A 19 2.35 4.42 3.21
C ILE A 19 3.38 5.55 3.12
N GLU A 20 3.23 6.64 3.88
CA GLU A 20 4.21 7.73 3.92
C GLU A 20 5.61 7.20 4.27
N GLN A 21 5.72 6.39 5.32
CA GLN A 21 7.01 5.85 5.78
C GLN A 21 7.68 4.93 4.76
N LEU A 22 6.90 4.14 4.01
CA LEU A 22 7.44 3.18 3.05
C LEU A 22 7.70 3.78 1.67
N THR A 23 6.90 4.77 1.26
CA THR A 23 6.91 5.32 -0.10
C THR A 23 7.53 6.72 -0.17
N GLY A 24 7.61 7.43 0.96
CA GLY A 24 8.04 8.83 1.03
C GLY A 24 6.99 9.83 0.53
N LEU A 25 5.75 9.39 0.30
CA LEU A 25 4.63 10.29 0.01
C LEU A 25 4.26 11.13 1.23
N ASN A 26 3.52 12.21 0.98
CA ASN A 26 2.86 12.97 2.03
C ASN A 26 1.51 12.34 2.41
N TYR A 27 0.89 12.87 3.46
CA TYR A 27 -0.31 12.27 4.07
C TYR A 27 -1.49 12.25 3.11
N ASP A 28 -1.73 13.36 2.40
CA ASP A 28 -2.83 13.48 1.46
C ASP A 28 -2.67 12.55 0.27
N SER A 29 -1.48 12.50 -0.35
CA SER A 29 -1.19 11.57 -1.45
C SER A 29 -1.27 10.12 -0.97
N SER A 30 -0.82 9.83 0.25
CA SER A 30 -0.92 8.50 0.84
C SER A 30 -2.37 8.09 1.05
N LYS A 31 -3.23 9.03 1.47
CA LYS A 31 -4.66 8.80 1.64
C LYS A 31 -5.36 8.58 0.29
N GLU A 32 -4.99 9.34 -0.74
CA GLU A 32 -5.47 9.12 -2.11
C GLU A 32 -5.09 7.74 -2.62
N LYS A 33 -3.81 7.33 -2.48
CA LYS A 33 -3.36 5.99 -2.87
C LYS A 33 -4.01 4.88 -2.07
N LEU A 34 -4.29 5.11 -0.80
CA LEU A 34 -5.02 4.17 0.03
C LEU A 34 -6.48 4.01 -0.42
N ALA A 35 -7.12 5.07 -0.89
CA ALA A 35 -8.46 5.02 -1.47
C ALA A 35 -8.46 4.31 -2.83
N GLU A 36 -7.49 4.60 -3.70
CA GLU A 36 -7.32 3.88 -4.99
C GLU A 36 -7.08 2.37 -4.80
N ALA A 37 -6.49 1.99 -3.66
CA ALA A 37 -6.21 0.61 -3.28
C ALA A 37 -7.38 -0.07 -2.51
N ASP A 38 -8.59 0.50 -2.55
CA ASP A 38 -9.76 0.04 -1.80
C ASP A 38 -9.50 -0.18 -0.30
N GLY A 39 -8.65 0.66 0.29
CA GLY A 39 -8.31 0.61 1.72
C GLY A 39 -7.24 -0.41 2.10
N SER A 40 -6.63 -1.11 1.13
CA SER A 40 -5.52 -2.02 1.37
C SER A 40 -4.18 -1.26 1.39
N VAL A 41 -3.53 -1.21 2.56
CA VAL A 41 -2.21 -0.59 2.70
C VAL A 41 -1.16 -1.30 1.85
N LYS A 42 -1.22 -2.64 1.80
CA LYS A 42 -0.30 -3.46 1.01
C LYS A 42 -0.36 -3.11 -0.48
N THR A 43 -1.57 -3.05 -1.02
CA THR A 43 -1.82 -2.73 -2.43
C THR A 43 -1.39 -1.29 -2.72
N ALA A 44 -1.74 -0.33 -1.86
CA ALA A 44 -1.35 1.08 -2.01
C ALA A 44 0.18 1.28 -2.06
N VAL A 45 0.91 0.57 -1.21
CA VAL A 45 2.39 0.62 -1.19
C VAL A 45 2.97 0.07 -2.50
N VAL A 46 2.47 -1.07 -2.99
CA VAL A 46 2.94 -1.66 -4.25
C VAL A 46 2.61 -0.76 -5.43
N MET A 47 1.37 -0.28 -5.53
CA MET A 47 0.94 0.67 -6.57
C MET A 47 1.86 1.90 -6.62
N THR A 48 2.20 2.45 -5.46
CA THR A 48 3.07 3.64 -5.39
C THR A 48 4.50 3.34 -5.81
N LEU A 49 5.09 2.26 -5.31
CA LEU A 49 6.50 1.95 -5.53
C LEU A 49 6.78 1.39 -6.92
N LYS A 50 5.83 0.62 -7.47
CA LYS A 50 5.93 0.03 -8.81
C LYS A 50 5.25 0.88 -9.88
N LYS A 51 4.55 1.95 -9.50
CA LYS A 51 3.80 2.84 -10.40
C LYS A 51 2.84 2.05 -11.30
N CYS A 52 2.17 1.06 -10.73
CA CYS A 52 1.24 0.19 -11.43
C CYS A 52 -0.19 0.44 -10.96
N THR A 53 -1.14 -0.08 -11.73
CA THR A 53 -2.56 -0.05 -11.39
C THR A 53 -2.86 -0.98 -10.21
N LYS A 54 -4.06 -0.83 -9.63
CA LYS A 54 -4.53 -1.69 -8.54
C LYS A 54 -4.47 -3.17 -8.93
N ASN A 55 -5.02 -3.53 -10.09
CA ASN A 55 -5.06 -4.92 -10.56
C ASN A 55 -3.65 -5.49 -10.74
N GLU A 56 -2.75 -4.75 -11.40
CA GLU A 56 -1.35 -5.17 -11.55
C GLU A 56 -0.66 -5.32 -10.19
N ALA A 57 -0.95 -4.44 -9.22
CA ALA A 57 -0.40 -4.54 -7.88
C ALA A 57 -0.90 -5.80 -7.16
N GLU A 58 -2.19 -6.12 -7.28
CA GLU A 58 -2.79 -7.33 -6.70
C GLU A 58 -2.21 -8.61 -7.31
N GLU A 59 -2.10 -8.68 -8.64
CA GLU A 59 -1.44 -9.80 -9.34
C GLU A 59 0.01 -9.95 -8.87
N MET A 60 0.76 -8.85 -8.81
CA MET A 60 2.16 -8.89 -8.35
C MET A 60 2.28 -9.34 -6.89
N ILE A 61 1.29 -9.00 -6.04
CA ILE A 61 1.22 -9.46 -4.66
C ILE A 61 0.95 -10.95 -4.60
N GLU A 62 -0.01 -11.45 -5.36
CA GLU A 62 -0.35 -12.88 -5.43
C GLU A 62 0.81 -13.72 -5.96
N ASP A 63 1.43 -13.29 -7.06
CA ASP A 63 2.59 -13.95 -7.67
C ASP A 63 3.78 -14.09 -6.71
N ASN A 64 3.94 -13.11 -5.81
CA ASN A 64 4.99 -13.11 -4.80
C ASN A 64 4.57 -13.77 -3.47
N GLY A 65 3.40 -14.40 -3.41
CA GLY A 65 2.87 -15.10 -2.24
C GLY A 65 2.48 -14.17 -1.10
N GLY A 66 2.01 -12.95 -1.42
CA GLY A 66 1.59 -11.95 -0.44
C GLY A 66 2.72 -11.21 0.27
N LEU A 67 3.98 -11.44 -0.13
CA LEU A 67 5.18 -10.93 0.55
C LEU A 67 5.68 -9.63 -0.09
N LEU A 68 5.34 -8.49 0.54
CA LEU A 68 5.84 -7.16 0.16
C LEU A 68 7.36 -7.08 0.01
N ARG A 69 8.11 -7.80 0.86
CA ARG A 69 9.58 -7.79 0.85
C ARG A 69 10.16 -8.27 -0.47
N LYS A 70 9.50 -9.20 -1.16
CA LYS A 70 9.93 -9.69 -2.48
C LYS A 70 9.68 -8.66 -3.57
N ILE A 71 8.64 -7.85 -3.43
CA ILE A 71 8.20 -6.86 -4.44
C ILE A 71 9.04 -5.59 -4.34
N ILE A 72 9.21 -5.06 -3.12
CA ILE A 72 9.86 -3.76 -2.88
C ILE A 72 11.38 -3.90 -2.85
N GLY A 73 11.90 -5.09 -2.55
CA GLY A 73 13.32 -5.31 -2.28
C GLY A 73 13.72 -4.75 -0.90
N ASN A 74 14.84 -5.24 -0.34
CA ASN A 74 15.37 -4.71 0.93
C ASN A 74 15.76 -3.24 0.72
N LYS A 75 14.91 -2.33 1.16
CA LYS A 75 15.27 -0.96 1.51
C LYS A 75 15.32 -0.86 3.03
#